data_AF-A0A0L7L179-F1
#
_entry.id   AF-A0A0L7L179-F1
#
_cell.length_a   1.000
_cell.length_b   1.000
_cell.length_c   1.000
_cell.angle_alpha   90.00
_cell.angle_beta   90.00
_cell.angle_gamma   90.00
#
_symmetry.space_group_name_H-M   'P 1'
#
loop_
_entity.id
_entity.type
_entity.pdbx_description
1 polymer ?
#
loop_
_entity_poly.entity_id
_entity_poly.type
_entity_poly.pdbx_seq_one_letter_code
_entity_poly.pdbx_strand_id
1 'polypeptide(L)'
;LDESNYINPTPMVRPVSVSNGIAWTADNKFIRTLFSFQSNNVTGVIKIDSRAGKLLEQHKLPVAKVTSVMFGGHDLSTLFVTTSRIGLTAAERAQQPEAGSLFAIEGTGSKGLPENQFIFSDAANY
;
A
#
# COMPACT_ATOMS: atom_id res chain seq x y z
N LEU A 1 2.96 -15.61 -21.87
CA LEU A 1 2.65 -16.50 -20.73
C LEU A 1 2.51 -17.88 -21.35
N ASP A 2 3.59 -18.65 -21.31
CA ASP A 2 3.69 -19.98 -21.90
C ASP A 2 3.50 -21.06 -20.83
N GLU A 3 3.16 -22.27 -21.27
CA GLU A 3 2.79 -23.42 -20.43
C GLU A 3 3.91 -23.93 -19.51
N SER A 4 5.14 -23.47 -19.71
CA SER A 4 6.32 -23.86 -18.93
C SER A 4 6.28 -23.40 -17.46
N ASN A 5 5.44 -22.42 -17.12
CA ASN A 5 5.38 -21.81 -15.78
C ASN A 5 4.55 -22.62 -14.75
N TYR A 6 3.87 -23.69 -15.17
CA TYR A 6 2.99 -24.50 -14.30
C TYR A 6 3.71 -25.66 -13.59
N ILE A 7 4.80 -26.17 -14.15
CA ILE A 7 5.39 -27.46 -13.71
C ILE A 7 6.50 -27.26 -12.66
N ASN A 8 7.17 -26.11 -12.66
CA ASN A 8 8.13 -25.72 -11.62
C ASN A 8 8.09 -24.19 -11.46
N PRO A 9 7.11 -23.66 -10.70
CA PRO A 9 7.03 -22.23 -10.47
C PRO A 9 8.27 -21.82 -9.67
N THR A 10 9.22 -21.14 -10.32
CA THR A 10 10.20 -20.37 -9.57
C THR A 10 9.43 -19.16 -9.05
N PRO A 11 9.18 -19.01 -7.73
CA PRO A 11 8.32 -17.94 -7.25
C PRO A 11 9.01 -16.59 -7.49
N MET A 12 8.67 -15.94 -8.60
CA MET A 12 9.04 -14.54 -8.86
C MET A 12 8.02 -13.56 -8.30
N VAL A 13 7.05 -14.06 -7.54
CA VAL A 13 6.07 -13.23 -6.83
C VAL A 13 6.59 -13.01 -5.42
N ARG A 14 7.15 -11.81 -5.19
CA ARG A 14 7.51 -11.38 -3.83
C ARG A 14 6.22 -11.30 -3.00
N PRO A 15 6.23 -11.74 -1.73
CA PRO A 15 5.07 -11.60 -0.85
C PRO A 15 4.64 -10.13 -0.81
N VAL A 16 3.39 -9.90 -1.19
CA VAL A 16 2.75 -8.58 -1.18
C VAL A 16 1.71 -8.58 -0.07
N SER A 17 1.69 -7.52 0.74
CA SER A 17 0.74 -7.33 1.82
C SER A 17 -0.66 -6.79 1.45
N VAL A 18 -1.74 -7.43 1.93
CA VAL A 18 -3.14 -7.07 1.71
C VAL A 18 -3.51 -5.89 2.60
N SER A 19 -4.08 -4.88 1.99
CA SER A 19 -4.35 -3.57 2.55
C SER A 19 -5.85 -3.31 2.69
N ASN A 20 -6.30 -2.98 3.90
CA ASN A 20 -7.58 -2.29 4.14
C ASN A 20 -7.36 -0.80 4.48
N GLY A 21 -6.35 -0.18 3.86
CA GLY A 21 -5.99 1.21 4.13
C GLY A 21 -5.23 1.43 5.44
N ILE A 22 -4.75 0.35 6.04
CA ILE A 22 -3.90 0.35 7.23
C ILE A 22 -2.85 -0.74 7.06
N ALA A 23 -1.60 -0.43 7.39
CA ALA A 23 -0.50 -1.39 7.46
C ALA A 23 0.23 -1.27 8.80
N TRP A 24 0.55 -2.42 9.40
CA TRP A 24 1.29 -2.50 10.65
C TRP A 24 2.80 -2.58 10.41
N THR A 25 3.57 -1.97 11.30
CA THR A 25 5.01 -2.21 11.36
C THR A 25 5.30 -3.49 12.16
N ALA A 26 6.36 -4.21 11.78
CA ALA A 26 6.72 -5.51 12.36
C ALA A 26 7.02 -5.48 13.87
N ASP A 27 7.34 -4.30 14.41
CA ASP A 27 7.57 -4.11 15.84
C ASP A 27 6.27 -3.98 16.66
N ASN A 28 5.10 -4.03 16.03
CA ASN A 28 3.78 -3.83 16.65
C ASN A 28 3.66 -2.50 17.42
N LYS A 29 4.51 -1.51 17.10
CA LYS A 29 4.51 -0.20 17.77
C LYS A 29 3.79 0.86 16.97
N PHE A 30 3.77 0.74 15.64
CA PHE A 30 3.24 1.78 14.78
C PHE A 30 2.16 1.24 13.85
N ILE A 31 1.13 2.07 13.68
CA ILE A 31 0.11 1.88 12.66
C ILE A 31 0.37 2.93 11.60
N ARG A 32 0.51 2.51 10.34
CA ARG A 32 0.41 3.42 9.20
C ARG A 32 -1.00 3.36 8.66
N THR A 33 -1.74 4.44 8.87
CA THR A 33 -3.12 4.60 8.42
C THR A 33 -3.12 5.52 7.21
N LEU A 34 -3.99 5.23 6.25
CA LEU A 34 -4.39 6.21 5.25
C LEU A 34 -4.94 7.47 5.93
N PHE A 35 -4.50 8.63 5.46
CA PHE A 35 -5.11 9.88 5.88
C PHE A 35 -5.47 10.73 4.65
N SER A 36 -6.77 10.95 4.46
CA SER A 36 -7.30 11.95 3.55
C SER A 36 -7.78 13.14 4.38
N PHE A 37 -7.02 14.24 4.40
CA PHE A 37 -7.56 15.54 4.83
C PHE A 37 -8.19 16.19 3.59
N GLN A 38 -9.52 16.27 3.55
CA GLN A 38 -10.19 17.15 2.57
C GLN A 38 -9.96 18.65 2.87
N SER A 39 -9.41 19.00 4.04
CA SER A 39 -9.03 20.38 4.32
C SER A 39 -7.68 20.67 3.64
N ASN A 40 -7.73 21.38 2.51
CA ASN A 40 -6.62 21.90 1.68
C ASN A 40 -6.09 21.03 0.53
N ASN A 41 -6.84 20.04 0.02
CA ASN A 41 -6.45 19.21 -1.14
C ASN A 41 -5.13 18.44 -0.97
N VAL A 42 -4.70 18.17 0.28
CA VAL A 42 -3.47 17.40 0.55
C VAL A 42 -3.84 16.00 1.03
N THR A 43 -3.64 15.01 0.17
CA THR A 43 -3.82 13.59 0.50
C THR A 43 -2.45 12.91 0.66
N GLY A 44 -2.38 11.90 1.52
CA GLY A 44 -1.13 11.22 1.78
C GLY A 44 -1.25 10.03 2.71
N VAL A 45 -0.10 9.62 3.24
CA VAL A 45 0.02 8.53 4.20
C VAL A 45 0.64 9.07 5.48
N ILE A 46 0.13 8.64 6.63
CA ILE A 46 0.68 9.02 7.92
C ILE A 46 1.17 7.81 8.71
N LYS A 47 2.05 8.07 9.66
CA LYS A 47 2.45 7.11 10.69
C LYS A 47 1.97 7.61 12.04
N ILE A 48 1.27 6.76 12.76
CA ILE A 48 0.77 7.04 14.11
C ILE A 48 1.41 6.05 15.09
N ASP A 49 1.86 6.58 16.23
CA ASP A 49 2.08 5.78 17.44
C ASP A 49 0.71 5.40 18.00
N SER A 50 0.34 4.13 17.86
CA SER A 50 -0.99 3.65 18.24
C SER A 50 -1.20 3.57 19.75
N ARG A 51 -0.12 3.54 20.54
CA ARG A 51 -0.19 3.51 22.01
C ARG A 51 -0.33 4.91 22.57
N ALA A 52 0.42 5.85 22.00
CA ALA A 52 0.40 7.25 22.44
C ALA A 52 -0.64 8.11 21.72
N GLY A 53 -1.26 7.60 20.65
CA GLY A 53 -2.19 8.38 19.80
C GLY A 53 -1.52 9.55 19.08
N LYS A 54 -0.21 9.45 18.80
CA LYS A 54 0.60 10.57 18.29
C LYS A 54 0.94 10.40 16.81
N LEU A 55 0.73 11.46 16.02
CA LEU A 55 1.25 11.54 14.65
C LEU A 55 2.78 11.64 14.67
N LEU A 56 3.46 10.74 13.97
CA LEU A 56 4.92 10.66 13.89
C LEU A 56 5.45 11.17 12.56
N GLU A 57 4.83 10.79 11.44
CA GLU A 57 5.30 11.11 10.09
C GLU A 57 4.11 11.37 9.15
N GLN A 58 4.33 12.19 8.13
CA GLN A 58 3.37 12.43 7.05
C GLN A 58 4.10 12.49 5.70
N HIS A 59 3.63 11.67 4.75
CA HIS A 59 4.09 11.67 3.36
C HIS A 59 2.97 12.19 2.47
N LYS A 60 3.17 13.37 1.87
CA LYS A 60 2.21 13.96 0.93
C LYS A 60 2.39 13.35 -0.45
N LEU A 61 1.28 13.12 -1.15
CA LEU A 61 1.28 12.61 -2.52
C LEU A 61 0.69 13.67 -3.47
N PRO A 62 1.15 13.74 -4.72
CA PRO A 62 0.66 14.72 -5.71
C PRO A 62 -0.70 14.31 -6.31
N VAL A 63 -1.53 13.60 -5.54
CA VAL A 63 -2.84 13.08 -5.96
C VAL A 63 -3.84 13.25 -4.82
N ALA A 64 -5.10 13.44 -5.16
CA ALA A 64 -6.17 13.67 -4.21
C ALA A 64 -6.77 12.38 -3.63
N LYS A 65 -6.62 11.25 -4.31
CA LYS A 65 -7.34 10.01 -3.98
C LYS A 65 -6.39 8.83 -3.76
N VAL A 66 -5.88 8.72 -2.54
CA VAL A 66 -5.16 7.52 -2.07
C VAL A 66 -6.20 6.48 -1.64
N THR A 67 -6.00 5.21 -2.01
CA THR A 67 -6.95 4.13 -1.73
C THR A 67 -6.41 3.08 -0.77
N SER A 68 -5.11 2.81 -0.72
CA SER A 68 -4.54 1.77 0.13
C SER A 68 -3.02 1.87 0.28
N VAL A 69 -2.49 1.20 1.31
CA VAL A 69 -1.05 1.13 1.60
C VAL A 69 -0.64 -0.27 2.04
N MET A 70 0.54 -0.70 1.63
CA MET A 70 1.09 -2.01 1.98
C MET A 70 2.60 -1.97 2.03
N PHE A 71 3.19 -2.77 2.90
CA PHE A 71 4.64 -2.99 2.87
C PHE A 71 4.97 -4.09 1.86
N GLY A 72 6.06 -3.89 1.13
CA GLY A 72 6.57 -4.84 0.15
C GLY A 72 8.06 -4.62 -0.10
N GLY A 73 8.54 -5.17 -1.21
CA GLY A 73 9.98 -5.27 -1.47
C GLY A 73 10.56 -6.53 -0.84
N HIS A 74 11.84 -6.81 -1.13
CA HIS A 74 12.48 -8.06 -0.70
C HIS A 74 12.53 -8.21 0.84
N ASP A 75 12.63 -7.10 1.56
CA ASP A 75 12.74 -7.06 3.02
C ASP A 75 11.58 -6.32 3.71
N LEU A 76 10.47 -6.10 2.99
CA LEU A 76 9.27 -5.41 3.47
C LEU A 76 9.50 -3.97 3.95
N SER A 77 10.55 -3.29 3.47
CA SER A 77 10.89 -1.90 3.85
C SER A 77 10.28 -0.82 2.94
N THR A 78 9.75 -1.20 1.78
CA THR A 78 9.11 -0.27 0.83
C THR A 78 7.62 -0.18 1.14
N LEU A 79 7.11 1.03 1.31
CA LEU A 79 5.68 1.29 1.48
C LEU A 79 5.05 1.62 0.12
N PHE A 80 4.29 0.69 -0.44
CA PHE A 80 3.52 0.91 -1.65
C PHE A 80 2.19 1.59 -1.33
N VAL A 81 1.78 2.51 -2.20
CA VAL A 81 0.57 3.32 -2.03
C VAL A 81 -0.24 3.29 -3.32
N THR A 82 -1.45 2.74 -3.25
CA THR A 82 -2.38 2.72 -4.39
C THR A 82 -3.23 3.98 -4.39
N THR A 83 -3.59 4.42 -5.58
CA THR A 83 -4.36 5.65 -5.80
C THR A 83 -5.45 5.41 -6.83
N SER A 84 -6.40 6.34 -6.94
CA SER A 84 -7.49 6.26 -7.91
C SER A 84 -7.68 7.56 -8.66
N ARG A 85 -8.09 7.46 -9.91
CA ARG A 85 -8.59 8.59 -10.72
C ARG A 85 -10.09 8.55 -10.94
N ILE A 86 -10.78 7.56 -10.37
CA ILE A 86 -12.22 7.40 -10.52
C ILE A 86 -12.92 8.63 -9.94
N GLY A 87 -13.84 9.21 -10.70
CA GLY A 87 -14.58 10.39 -10.31
C GLY A 87 -13.76 11.69 -10.25
N LEU A 88 -12.60 11.76 -10.93
CA LEU A 88 -11.94 13.04 -11.25
C LEU A 88 -12.46 13.55 -12.60
N THR A 89 -12.71 14.86 -12.68
CA THR A 89 -13.02 15.57 -13.92
C THR A 89 -11.81 15.60 -14.87
N ALA A 90 -12.01 15.97 -16.13
CA ALA A 90 -10.91 16.11 -17.08
C ALA A 90 -9.87 17.16 -16.63
N ALA A 91 -10.33 18.27 -16.06
CA ALA A 91 -9.45 19.32 -15.52
C ALA A 91 -8.63 18.83 -14.32
N GLU A 92 -9.25 18.13 -13.37
CA GLU A 92 -8.55 17.57 -12.20
C GLU A 92 -7.54 16.49 -12.60
N ARG A 93 -7.87 15.64 -13.59
CA ARG A 93 -6.91 14.66 -14.13
C ARG A 93 -5.72 15.34 -14.79
N ALA A 94 -5.92 16.46 -15.48
CA ALA A 94 -4.83 17.23 -16.07
C ALA A 94 -3.94 17.88 -14.99
N GLN A 95 -4.51 18.27 -13.84
CA GLN A 95 -3.76 18.81 -12.70
C GLN A 95 -3.04 17.72 -11.88
N GLN A 96 -3.51 16.48 -11.94
CA GLN A 96 -3.00 15.34 -11.17
C GLN A 96 -2.68 14.18 -12.13
N PRO A 97 -1.65 14.31 -12.98
CA PRO A 97 -1.34 13.30 -14.00
C PRO A 97 -1.06 11.91 -13.42
N GLU A 98 -0.58 11.85 -12.18
CA GLU A 98 -0.28 10.61 -11.46
C GLU A 98 -1.50 10.00 -10.73
N ALA A 99 -2.70 10.58 -10.85
CA ALA A 99 -3.89 10.01 -10.24
C ALA A 99 -4.20 8.63 -10.86
N GLY A 100 -4.31 7.62 -10.00
CA GLY A 100 -4.47 6.22 -10.41
C GLY A 100 -3.15 5.45 -10.54
N SER A 101 -1.99 6.10 -10.38
CA SER A 101 -0.68 5.45 -10.32
C SER A 101 -0.47 4.71 -8.99
N LEU A 102 0.52 3.81 -9.00
CA LEU A 102 1.09 3.20 -7.80
C LEU A 102 2.35 3.98 -7.39
N PHE A 103 2.44 4.37 -6.12
CA PHE A 103 3.64 5.01 -5.56
C PHE A 103 4.42 4.03 -4.68
N ALA A 104 5.73 4.19 -4.61
CA ALA A 104 6.61 3.49 -3.70
C ALA A 104 7.38 4.50 -2.84
N ILE A 105 7.28 4.37 -1.52
CA ILE A 105 8.00 5.21 -0.56
C ILE A 105 9.06 4.33 0.11
N GLU A 106 10.32 4.65 -0.16
CA GLU A 106 11.49 3.98 0.42
C GLU A 106 12.06 4.80 1.59
N GLY A 107 12.93 4.18 2.38
CA GLY A 107 13.62 4.90 3.47
C GLY A 107 12.70 5.33 4.63
N THR A 108 11.55 4.67 4.80
CA THR A 108 10.58 5.00 5.88
C THR A 108 11.05 4.62 7.29
N GLY A 109 12.22 3.99 7.41
CA GLY A 109 12.76 3.46 8.68
C GLY A 109 11.87 2.39 9.32
N SER A 110 10.89 1.86 8.57
CA SER A 110 9.88 0.92 9.05
C SER A 110 9.86 -0.31 8.15
N LYS A 111 9.52 -1.47 8.71
CA LYS A 111 9.29 -2.70 7.95
C LYS A 111 7.92 -3.25 8.26
N GLY A 112 7.26 -3.83 7.26
CA GLY A 112 6.00 -4.54 7.44
C GLY A 112 6.17 -5.99 7.84
N LEU A 113 5.05 -6.70 7.86
CA LEU A 113 4.96 -8.13 8.11
C LEU A 113 4.58 -8.89 6.82
N PRO A 114 5.00 -10.16 6.68
CA PRO A 114 4.46 -11.04 5.64
C PRO A 114 2.95 -11.20 5.80
N GLU A 115 2.24 -11.46 4.70
CA GLU A 115 0.81 -11.71 4.77
C GLU A 115 0.45 -13.06 5.34
N ASN A 116 -0.74 -13.06 5.91
CA ASN A 116 -1.44 -14.30 6.15
C ASN A 116 -1.89 -14.88 4.81
N GLN A 117 -1.44 -16.09 4.52
CA GLN A 117 -1.97 -16.83 3.39
C GLN A 117 -3.32 -17.43 3.79
N PHE A 118 -4.34 -17.18 2.96
CA PHE A 118 -5.58 -17.93 3.07
C PHE A 118 -5.34 -19.33 2.52
N ILE A 119 -5.45 -20.34 3.40
CA ILE A 119 -5.29 -21.74 3.03
C ILE A 119 -6.67 -22.38 2.97
N PHE A 120 -7.08 -22.78 1.77
CA PHE A 120 -8.31 -23.55 1.54
C PHE A 120 -7.95 -24.88 0.88
N SER A 121 -8.21 -25.98 1.59
CA SER A 121 -7.76 -27.33 1.21
C SER A 121 -8.34 -27.84 -0.10
N ASP A 122 -9.53 -27.37 -0.49
CA ASP A 122 -10.23 -27.78 -1.71
C ASP A 122 -10.16 -26.72 -2.83
N ALA A 123 -9.21 -25.77 -2.77
CA ALA A 123 -9.09 -24.71 -3.78
C ALA A 123 -8.86 -25.25 -5.21
N ALA A 124 -8.30 -26.46 -5.33
CA ALA A 124 -8.07 -27.11 -6.63
C ALA A 124 -9.35 -27.65 -7.30
N ASN A 125 -10.46 -27.72 -6.56
CA ASN A 125 -11.73 -28.30 -7.03
C ASN A 125 -12.82 -27.23 -7.30
N TYR A 126 -12.43 -25.95 -7.39
CA TYR A 126 -13.35 -24.81 -7.62
C TYR A 126 -13.26 -24.28 -9.05
#